data_AF-A0A1P8ATM1-F1
#
_entry.id   AF-A0A1P8ATM1-F1
#
_cell.length_a   1.000
_cell.length_b   1.000
_cell.length_c   1.000
_cell.angle_alpha   90.00
_cell.angle_beta   90.00
_cell.angle_gamma   90.00
#
_symmetry.space_group_name_H-M   'P 1'
#
loop_
_entity.id
_entity.type
_entity.pdbx_description
1 polymer ?
#
loop_
_entity_poly.entity_id
_entity_poly.type
_entity_poly.pdbx_seq_one_letter_code
_entity_poly.pdbx_strand_id
1 'polypeptide(L)'
;MGSLQTPIEMRSSSLLDTSCGYLLRELQMIWDEVGEDKFEREKVLLDIEQECVEAYRRKVDHANVSRSRLHQELAESEAELTHFLLCLGERSVPGRPEKKGGTLREQLDSIAPALREMRLRKDERVKQFRSVKGEIQKISAEIAGRSTYEDSTRKITIDDNDLSNKKLEEYQNELHRLHDEKNERLQKVDIYICAIRDLSATLGTEASMIITKIHPSLNDLYGISKNISDDILKKLNGTVVSLEEEKHKRLEKLHHLGRALSNLWNLMDASYEDRQKFFHVIDLLSSAPSDVCAPGSITLDIIQQAEAEVKRLDQLKASRIKELFIKKQKELEDTCNMSHMETPSTEMGNITNLVDSGEVDHVDLLAAMDEKIARAKEEAASRKGIIEKVDRWMLASDEERWLEEYDQVPISFL
;
A
#
# COMPACT_ATOMS: atom_id res chain seq x y z
N MET A 1 51.85 -60.49 -23.90
CA MET A 1 50.83 -60.65 -24.95
C MET A 1 50.43 -59.27 -25.42
N GLY A 2 50.65 -58.94 -26.70
CA GLY A 2 50.31 -57.63 -27.27
C GLY A 2 51.48 -56.84 -27.84
N SER A 3 52.22 -57.46 -28.77
CA SER A 3 53.15 -56.78 -29.68
C SER A 3 52.34 -55.93 -30.66
N LEU A 4 52.66 -54.64 -30.80
CA LEU A 4 52.33 -53.84 -31.96
C LEU A 4 53.60 -53.14 -32.45
N GLN A 5 54.37 -53.97 -33.13
CA GLN A 5 55.38 -53.62 -34.11
C GLN A 5 54.67 -52.92 -35.27
N THR A 6 55.02 -51.67 -35.56
CA THR A 6 54.77 -51.08 -36.89
C THR A 6 56.04 -50.40 -37.40
N PRO A 7 56.29 -50.48 -38.71
CA PRO A 7 57.61 -50.29 -39.29
C PRO A 7 57.76 -48.85 -39.78
N ILE A 8 58.86 -48.19 -39.40
CA ILE A 8 59.39 -47.05 -40.17
C ILE A 8 60.68 -47.53 -40.82
N GLU A 9 60.49 -48.41 -41.79
CA GLU A 9 61.49 -48.69 -42.81
C GLU A 9 60.89 -48.16 -44.12
N MET A 10 61.04 -46.86 -44.35
CA MET A 10 61.04 -46.27 -45.70
C MET A 10 61.42 -44.80 -45.62
N ARG A 11 62.74 -44.55 -45.70
CA ARG A 11 63.36 -43.60 -46.63
C ARG A 11 64.83 -43.45 -46.27
N SER A 12 65.69 -44.13 -47.00
CA SER A 12 66.80 -43.48 -47.72
C SER A 12 67.71 -44.50 -48.40
N SER A 13 67.24 -45.07 -49.50
CA SER A 13 68.11 -45.84 -50.42
C SER A 13 68.46 -45.03 -51.67
N SER A 14 68.48 -43.69 -51.54
CA SER A 14 68.83 -42.73 -52.60
C SER A 14 69.71 -41.56 -52.12
N LEU A 15 70.34 -41.65 -50.94
CA LEU A 15 71.10 -40.56 -50.31
C LEU A 15 72.63 -40.68 -50.45
N LEU A 16 73.15 -41.71 -51.10
CA LEU A 16 74.60 -41.95 -51.12
C LEU A 16 75.37 -40.93 -52.00
N ASP A 17 74.70 -40.31 -52.98
CA ASP A 17 75.30 -39.29 -53.86
C ASP A 17 75.20 -37.85 -53.31
N THR A 18 74.75 -37.65 -52.06
CA THR A 18 74.52 -36.30 -51.47
C THR A 18 75.04 -36.16 -50.03
N SER A 19 75.87 -37.09 -49.57
CA SER A 19 76.50 -36.95 -48.24
C SER A 19 77.63 -35.92 -48.27
N CYS A 20 77.79 -35.11 -47.22
CA CYS A 20 78.86 -34.10 -47.14
C CYS A 20 80.25 -34.70 -47.38
N GLY A 21 80.49 -35.94 -46.93
CA GLY A 21 81.76 -36.63 -47.14
C GLY A 21 82.03 -37.06 -48.59
N TYR A 22 80.98 -37.32 -49.38
CA TYR A 22 81.11 -37.59 -50.81
C TYR A 22 81.44 -36.31 -51.58
N LEU A 23 80.68 -35.23 -51.34
CA LEU A 23 80.89 -33.93 -51.99
C LEU A 23 82.26 -33.32 -51.67
N LEU A 24 82.75 -33.48 -50.45
CA LEU A 24 84.11 -33.06 -50.07
C LEU A 24 85.20 -33.85 -50.80
N ARG A 25 84.97 -35.15 -51.06
CA ARG A 25 85.91 -36.00 -51.81
C ARG A 25 85.93 -35.64 -53.30
N GLU A 26 84.76 -35.34 -53.86
CA GLU A 26 84.62 -34.85 -55.24
C GLU A 26 85.31 -33.49 -55.40
N LEU A 27 85.10 -32.57 -54.46
CA LEU A 27 85.79 -31.27 -54.41
C LEU A 27 87.32 -31.44 -54.31
N GLN A 28 87.78 -32.42 -53.52
CA GLN A 28 89.20 -32.75 -53.40
C GLN A 28 89.79 -33.29 -54.71
N MET A 29 89.07 -34.17 -55.42
CA MET A 29 89.48 -34.65 -56.73
C MET A 29 89.57 -33.51 -57.76
N ILE A 30 88.59 -32.60 -57.77
CA ILE A 30 88.59 -31.43 -58.67
C ILE A 30 89.78 -30.50 -58.36
N TRP A 31 90.05 -30.23 -57.08
CA TRP A 31 91.22 -29.43 -56.70
C TRP A 31 92.54 -30.07 -57.12
N ASP A 32 92.64 -31.40 -57.05
CA ASP A 32 93.81 -32.17 -57.49
C ASP A 32 93.98 -32.13 -59.02
N GLU A 33 92.88 -32.11 -59.78
CA GLU A 33 92.89 -31.96 -61.25
C GLU A 33 93.26 -30.55 -61.71
N VAL A 34 92.75 -29.51 -61.03
CA VAL A 34 92.98 -28.09 -61.38
C VAL A 34 94.33 -27.57 -60.86
N GLY A 35 94.88 -28.20 -59.81
CA GLY A 35 96.13 -27.78 -59.18
C GLY A 35 95.97 -26.62 -58.19
N GLU A 36 94.84 -26.57 -57.46
CA GLU A 36 94.52 -25.50 -56.50
C GLU A 36 95.52 -25.44 -55.34
N ASP A 37 95.94 -24.23 -54.94
CA ASP A 37 96.91 -24.03 -53.85
C ASP A 37 96.31 -24.40 -52.48
N LYS A 38 97.17 -24.87 -51.56
CA LYS A 38 96.77 -25.30 -50.22
C LYS A 38 96.03 -24.20 -49.44
N PHE A 39 96.42 -22.93 -49.59
CA PHE A 39 95.78 -21.81 -48.90
C PHE A 39 94.33 -21.59 -49.37
N GLU A 40 94.08 -21.62 -50.68
CA GLU A 40 92.72 -21.46 -51.22
C GLU A 40 91.84 -22.68 -50.90
N ARG A 41 92.41 -23.90 -50.88
CA ARG A 41 91.69 -25.10 -50.39
C ARG A 41 91.29 -24.96 -48.92
N GLU A 42 92.21 -24.55 -48.05
CA GLU A 42 91.94 -24.32 -46.61
C GLU A 42 90.87 -23.24 -46.39
N LYS A 43 90.90 -22.17 -47.19
CA LYS A 43 89.90 -21.09 -47.16
C LYS A 43 88.51 -21.58 -47.57
N VAL A 44 88.38 -22.33 -48.66
CA VAL A 44 87.08 -22.88 -49.07
C VAL A 44 86.56 -23.89 -48.05
N LEU A 45 87.43 -24.71 -47.45
CA LEU A 45 87.02 -25.60 -46.35
C LEU A 45 86.54 -24.82 -45.12
N LEU A 46 87.23 -23.73 -44.75
CA LEU A 46 86.82 -22.85 -43.65
C LEU A 46 85.47 -22.18 -43.94
N ASP A 47 85.23 -21.74 -45.17
CA ASP A 47 83.95 -21.15 -45.59
C ASP A 47 82.80 -22.18 -45.48
N ILE A 48 83.03 -23.43 -45.91
CA ILE A 48 82.06 -24.52 -45.75
C ILE A 48 81.79 -24.80 -44.25
N GLU A 49 82.83 -24.86 -43.42
CA GLU A 49 82.67 -25.04 -41.96
C GLU A 49 81.86 -23.90 -41.34
N GLN A 50 82.13 -22.66 -41.73
CA GLN A 50 81.41 -21.48 -41.27
C GLN A 50 79.92 -21.53 -41.69
N GLU A 51 79.64 -21.85 -42.95
CA GLU A 51 78.25 -22.01 -43.45
C GLU A 51 77.50 -23.14 -42.73
N CYS A 52 78.17 -24.26 -42.44
CA CYS A 52 77.61 -25.37 -41.66
C CYS A 52 77.29 -24.91 -40.22
N VAL A 53 78.20 -24.21 -39.54
CA VAL A 53 77.98 -23.68 -38.19
C VAL A 53 76.82 -22.70 -38.18
N GLU A 54 76.72 -21.81 -39.17
CA GLU A 54 75.60 -20.87 -39.29
C GLU A 54 74.28 -21.58 -39.56
N ALA A 55 74.27 -22.62 -40.39
CA ALA A 55 73.09 -23.43 -40.63
C ALA A 55 72.62 -24.13 -39.34
N TYR A 56 73.54 -24.73 -38.57
CA TYR A 56 73.22 -25.30 -37.26
C TYR A 56 72.73 -24.23 -36.28
N ARG A 57 73.39 -23.07 -36.20
CA ARG A 57 72.98 -21.95 -35.34
C ARG A 57 71.56 -21.51 -35.65
N ARG A 58 71.22 -21.28 -36.93
CA ARG A 58 69.85 -20.93 -37.36
C ARG A 58 68.81 -21.97 -36.94
N LYS A 59 69.13 -23.27 -37.04
CA LYS A 59 68.22 -24.36 -36.60
C LYS A 59 68.05 -24.40 -35.09
N VAL A 60 69.13 -24.21 -34.34
CA VAL A 60 69.11 -24.13 -32.87
C VAL A 60 68.33 -22.91 -32.40
N ASP A 61 68.54 -21.75 -33.02
CA ASP A 61 67.81 -20.51 -32.70
C ASP A 61 66.32 -20.67 -32.96
N HIS A 62 65.94 -21.24 -34.11
CA HIS A 62 64.53 -21.53 -34.40
C HIS A 62 63.90 -22.52 -33.39
N ALA A 63 64.64 -23.55 -32.99
CA ALA A 63 64.18 -24.49 -31.97
C ALA A 63 64.05 -23.83 -30.59
N ASN A 64 64.98 -22.94 -30.23
CA ASN A 64 64.92 -22.15 -29.00
C ASN A 64 63.72 -21.20 -28.99
N VAL A 65 63.45 -20.48 -30.09
CA VAL A 65 62.26 -19.63 -30.22
C VAL A 65 60.98 -20.46 -30.07
N SER A 66 60.91 -21.61 -30.74
CA SER A 66 59.76 -22.53 -30.63
C SER A 66 59.56 -23.05 -29.20
N ARG A 67 60.66 -23.38 -28.49
CA ARG A 67 60.64 -23.81 -27.09
C ARG A 67 60.15 -22.70 -26.17
N SER A 68 60.66 -21.47 -26.33
CA SER A 68 60.22 -20.32 -25.53
C SER A 68 58.74 -20.01 -25.75
N ARG A 69 58.26 -20.11 -27.00
CA ARG A 69 56.83 -19.94 -27.31
C ARG A 69 55.95 -20.97 -26.60
N LEU A 70 56.34 -22.25 -26.61
CA LEU A 70 55.59 -23.29 -25.91
C LEU A 70 55.58 -23.08 -24.39
N HIS A 71 56.69 -22.61 -23.80
CA HIS A 71 56.70 -22.24 -22.38
C HIS A 71 55.77 -21.08 -22.06
N GLN A 72 55.74 -20.06 -22.93
CA GLN A 72 54.85 -18.90 -22.78
C GLN A 72 53.38 -19.31 -22.87
N GLU A 73 52.99 -20.05 -23.92
CA GLU A 73 51.63 -20.56 -24.10
C GLU A 73 51.17 -21.42 -22.90
N LEU A 74 52.09 -22.22 -22.35
CA LEU A 74 51.82 -23.05 -21.17
C LEU A 74 51.60 -22.17 -19.93
N ALA A 75 52.46 -21.19 -19.70
CA ALA A 75 52.33 -20.27 -18.57
C ALA A 75 51.02 -19.45 -18.65
N GLU A 76 50.66 -18.96 -19.84
CA GLU A 76 49.41 -18.23 -20.08
C GLU A 76 48.19 -19.14 -19.83
N SER A 77 48.22 -20.37 -20.32
CA SER A 77 47.16 -21.37 -20.11
C SER A 77 46.99 -21.72 -18.62
N GLU A 78 48.09 -21.88 -17.88
CA GLU A 78 48.06 -22.13 -16.43
C GLU A 78 47.56 -20.90 -15.64
N ALA A 79 47.94 -19.70 -16.06
CA ALA A 79 47.47 -18.45 -15.47
C ALA A 79 45.97 -18.24 -15.69
N GLU A 80 45.47 -18.46 -16.91
CA GLU A 80 44.05 -18.38 -17.24
C GLU A 80 43.24 -19.39 -16.42
N LEU A 81 43.73 -20.63 -16.30
CA LEU A 81 43.07 -21.65 -15.49
C LEU A 81 42.99 -21.24 -14.02
N THR A 82 44.08 -20.72 -13.46
CA THR A 82 44.13 -20.24 -12.07
C THR A 82 43.16 -19.08 -11.88
N HIS A 83 43.09 -18.16 -12.84
CA HIS A 83 42.15 -17.05 -12.80
C HIS A 83 40.69 -17.55 -12.80
N PHE A 84 40.33 -18.52 -13.64
CA PHE A 84 38.96 -19.08 -13.62
C PHE A 84 38.63 -19.81 -12.32
N LEU A 85 39.57 -20.56 -11.74
CA LEU A 85 39.37 -21.21 -10.44
C LEU A 85 39.10 -20.18 -9.34
N LEU A 86 39.86 -19.08 -9.32
CA LEU A 86 39.64 -17.98 -8.38
C LEU A 86 38.27 -17.31 -8.60
N CYS A 87 37.94 -16.93 -9.83
CA CYS A 87 36.66 -16.29 -10.17
C CYS A 87 35.46 -17.16 -9.79
N LEU A 88 35.52 -18.48 -10.02
CA LEU A 88 34.43 -19.41 -9.71
C LEU A 88 34.46 -19.90 -8.25
N GLY A 89 35.51 -19.58 -7.49
CA GLY A 89 35.71 -20.07 -6.12
C GLY A 89 35.96 -21.58 -6.05
N GLU A 90 36.49 -22.18 -7.11
CA GLU A 90 36.76 -23.62 -7.20
C GLU A 90 38.22 -23.91 -6.80
N ARG A 91 38.45 -25.03 -6.10
CA ARG A 91 39.81 -25.42 -5.66
C ARG A 91 40.60 -26.19 -6.72
N SER A 92 39.92 -26.89 -7.63
CA SER A 92 40.55 -27.76 -8.63
C SER A 92 39.60 -28.13 -9.75
N VAL A 93 40.13 -28.38 -10.94
CA VAL A 93 39.36 -28.91 -12.06
C VAL A 93 39.21 -30.43 -11.93
N PRO A 94 37.99 -31.00 -12.06
CA PRO A 94 37.78 -32.45 -12.05
C PRO A 94 38.60 -33.15 -13.14
N GLY A 95 39.27 -34.25 -12.79
CA GLY A 95 39.97 -35.12 -13.76
C GLY A 95 41.38 -34.71 -14.16
N ARG A 96 41.97 -33.65 -13.58
CA ARG A 96 43.36 -33.26 -13.85
C ARG A 96 44.34 -34.11 -13.02
N PRO A 97 45.30 -34.83 -13.65
CA PRO A 97 46.40 -35.45 -12.92
C PRO A 97 47.33 -34.38 -12.33
N GLU A 98 47.67 -34.51 -11.04
CA GLU A 98 48.55 -33.55 -10.32
C GLU A 98 50.00 -33.54 -10.84
N LYS A 99 50.41 -34.58 -11.56
CA LYS A 99 51.80 -34.74 -12.03
C LYS A 99 51.99 -34.14 -13.42
N LYS A 100 52.79 -33.08 -13.50
CA LYS A 100 53.34 -32.52 -14.73
C LYS A 100 54.35 -33.51 -15.33
N GLY A 101 53.87 -34.49 -16.09
CA GLY A 101 54.71 -35.44 -16.83
C GLY A 101 54.59 -35.21 -18.34
N GLY A 102 55.67 -35.47 -19.08
CA GLY A 102 55.67 -35.39 -20.55
C GLY A 102 56.27 -34.10 -21.13
N THR A 103 56.25 -34.03 -22.46
CA THR A 103 56.75 -32.90 -23.26
C THR A 103 55.87 -31.66 -23.13
N LEU A 104 56.39 -30.48 -23.49
CA LEU A 104 55.61 -29.23 -23.44
C LEU A 104 54.30 -29.29 -24.24
N ARG A 105 54.29 -30.01 -25.36
CA ARG A 105 53.08 -30.22 -26.17
C ARG A 105 52.06 -31.08 -25.45
N GLU A 106 52.48 -32.21 -24.87
CA GLU A 106 51.59 -33.08 -24.10
C GLU A 106 51.00 -32.36 -22.88
N GLN A 107 51.79 -31.49 -22.23
CA GLN A 107 51.30 -30.65 -21.13
C GLN A 107 50.23 -29.65 -21.60
N LEU A 108 50.43 -28.97 -22.73
CA LEU A 108 49.41 -28.09 -23.33
C LEU A 108 48.14 -28.86 -23.71
N ASP A 109 48.28 -30.00 -24.37
CA ASP A 109 47.16 -30.85 -24.78
C ASP A 109 46.39 -31.37 -23.57
N SER A 110 47.06 -31.62 -22.43
CA SER A 110 46.41 -32.02 -21.18
C SER A 110 45.61 -30.90 -20.50
N ILE A 111 46.01 -29.62 -20.68
CA ILE A 111 45.34 -28.45 -20.06
C ILE A 111 44.16 -27.97 -20.92
N ALA A 112 44.23 -28.14 -22.24
CA ALA A 112 43.22 -27.63 -23.17
C ALA A 112 41.77 -28.09 -22.87
N PRO A 113 41.48 -29.36 -22.48
CA PRO A 113 40.14 -29.78 -22.06
C PRO A 113 39.66 -29.04 -20.79
N ALA A 114 40.52 -28.93 -19.78
CA ALA A 114 40.21 -28.25 -18.52
C ALA A 114 39.88 -26.76 -18.74
N LEU A 115 40.65 -26.06 -19.57
CA LEU A 115 40.35 -24.67 -19.93
C LEU A 115 39.01 -24.53 -20.65
N ARG A 116 38.69 -25.43 -21.60
CA ARG A 116 37.39 -25.41 -22.29
C ARG A 116 36.21 -25.60 -21.34
N GLU A 117 36.34 -26.54 -20.40
CA GLU A 117 35.32 -26.78 -19.38
C GLU A 117 35.13 -25.56 -18.47
N MET A 118 36.22 -24.95 -18.00
CA MET A 118 36.17 -23.77 -17.13
C MET A 118 35.58 -22.55 -17.83
N ARG A 119 35.89 -22.33 -19.12
CA ARG A 119 35.25 -21.28 -19.93
C ARG A 119 33.74 -21.49 -20.02
N LEU A 120 33.30 -22.72 -20.29
CA LEU A 120 31.87 -23.05 -20.35
C LEU A 120 31.17 -22.82 -19.01
N ARG A 121 31.78 -23.24 -17.89
CA ARG A 121 31.25 -22.99 -16.55
C ARG A 121 31.15 -21.50 -16.24
N LYS A 122 32.17 -20.71 -16.59
CA LYS A 122 32.16 -19.26 -16.44
C LYS A 122 31.01 -18.64 -17.23
N ASP A 123 30.85 -19.00 -18.49
CA ASP A 123 29.78 -18.46 -19.34
C ASP A 123 28.39 -18.79 -18.79
N GLU A 124 28.18 -20.03 -18.33
CA GLU A 124 26.93 -20.44 -17.70
C GLU A 124 26.68 -19.69 -16.39
N ARG A 125 27.72 -19.52 -15.57
CA ARG A 125 27.64 -18.77 -14.33
C ARG A 125 27.28 -17.31 -14.57
N VAL A 126 27.90 -16.67 -15.56
CA VAL A 126 27.58 -15.29 -15.96
C VAL A 126 26.11 -15.18 -16.38
N LYS A 127 25.56 -16.16 -17.11
CA LYS A 127 24.12 -16.18 -17.44
C LYS A 127 23.24 -16.29 -16.19
N GLN A 128 23.61 -17.13 -15.23
CA GLN A 128 22.89 -17.27 -13.96
C GLN A 128 22.88 -15.95 -13.17
N PHE A 129 24.05 -15.31 -13.00
CA PHE A 129 24.14 -14.00 -12.34
C PHE A 129 23.32 -12.94 -13.07
N ARG A 130 23.36 -12.92 -14.40
CA ARG A 130 22.55 -11.98 -15.21
C ARG A 130 21.07 -12.15 -14.94
N SER A 131 20.60 -13.40 -14.95
CA SER A 131 19.20 -13.74 -14.71
C SER A 131 18.75 -13.31 -13.31
N VAL A 132 19.47 -13.73 -12.26
CA VAL A 132 19.13 -13.40 -10.87
C VAL A 132 19.16 -11.89 -10.63
N LYS A 133 20.20 -11.19 -11.09
CA LYS A 133 20.26 -9.71 -10.96
C LYS A 133 19.14 -9.01 -11.72
N GLY A 134 18.76 -9.51 -12.89
CA GLY A 134 17.64 -8.97 -13.67
C GLY A 134 16.32 -9.08 -12.92
N GLU A 135 16.03 -10.24 -12.32
CA GLU A 135 14.84 -10.43 -11.50
C GLU A 135 14.87 -9.58 -10.22
N ILE A 136 16.03 -9.46 -9.55
CA ILE A 136 16.19 -8.56 -8.39
C ILE A 136 15.85 -7.12 -8.79
N GLN A 137 16.40 -6.62 -9.91
CA GLN A 137 16.13 -5.27 -10.39
C GLN A 137 14.65 -5.06 -10.70
N LYS A 138 14.01 -6.03 -11.37
CA LYS A 138 12.59 -6.00 -11.70
C LYS A 138 11.72 -5.93 -10.44
N ILE A 139 11.91 -6.82 -9.47
CA ILE A 139 11.12 -6.83 -8.24
C ILE A 139 11.39 -5.58 -7.40
N SER A 140 12.65 -5.13 -7.33
CA SER A 140 12.99 -3.89 -6.65
C SER A 140 12.32 -2.67 -7.30
N ALA A 141 12.16 -2.67 -8.63
CA ALA A 141 11.43 -1.63 -9.35
C ALA A 141 9.93 -1.66 -9.04
N GLU A 142 9.33 -2.84 -9.04
CA GLU A 142 7.92 -3.05 -8.67
C GLU A 142 7.63 -2.62 -7.23
N ILE A 143 8.50 -3.00 -6.28
CA ILE A 143 8.43 -2.57 -4.87
C ILE A 143 8.54 -1.05 -4.77
N ALA A 144 9.43 -0.42 -5.54
CA ALA A 144 9.54 1.04 -5.57
C ALA A 144 8.40 1.74 -6.34
N GLY A 145 7.46 0.99 -6.91
CA GLY A 145 6.34 1.54 -7.69
C GLY A 145 6.73 2.11 -9.06
N ARG A 146 7.90 1.74 -9.60
CA ARG A 146 8.32 2.10 -10.96
C ARG A 146 7.70 1.15 -11.97
N SER A 147 7.35 1.67 -13.15
CA SER A 147 6.79 0.84 -14.21
C SER A 147 7.84 -0.12 -14.77
N THR A 148 7.42 -1.35 -15.09
CA THR A 148 8.28 -2.40 -15.67
C THR A 148 8.87 -2.00 -17.03
N TYR A 149 8.26 -1.04 -17.72
CA TYR A 149 8.70 -0.54 -19.02
C TYR A 149 9.91 0.39 -18.93
N GLU A 150 10.06 1.17 -17.86
CA GLU A 150 11.17 2.12 -17.70
C GLU A 150 12.48 1.45 -17.22
N ASP A 151 12.38 0.39 -16.41
CA ASP A 151 13.57 -0.25 -15.81
C ASP A 151 14.20 -1.33 -16.72
N SER A 152 13.52 -1.74 -17.79
CA SER A 152 14.04 -2.71 -18.79
C SER A 152 15.30 -2.21 -19.53
N THR A 153 15.60 -0.91 -19.44
CA THR A 153 16.76 -0.27 -20.10
C THR A 153 18.00 -0.22 -19.20
N ARG A 154 17.91 -0.56 -17.91
CA ARG A 154 19.09 -0.55 -17.03
C ARG A 154 20.00 -1.73 -17.35
N LYS A 155 21.20 -1.42 -17.83
CA LYS A 155 22.23 -2.41 -18.16
C LYS A 155 22.66 -3.16 -16.89
N ILE A 156 22.44 -4.48 -16.85
CA ILE A 156 22.89 -5.35 -15.76
C ILE A 156 24.41 -5.47 -15.84
N THR A 157 25.11 -4.89 -14.86
CA THR A 157 26.55 -5.06 -14.70
C THR A 157 26.84 -6.31 -13.86
N ILE A 158 27.70 -7.18 -14.37
CA ILE A 158 28.16 -8.38 -13.68
C ILE A 158 29.62 -8.11 -13.33
N ASP A 159 29.97 -8.41 -12.09
CA ASP A 159 31.37 -8.38 -11.68
C ASP A 159 32.00 -9.69 -12.16
N ASP A 160 32.91 -9.59 -13.12
CA ASP A 160 33.58 -10.76 -13.70
C ASP A 160 34.64 -11.35 -12.76
N ASN A 161 34.96 -10.68 -11.65
CA ASN A 161 35.99 -11.12 -10.70
C ASN A 161 35.47 -12.08 -9.63
N ASP A 162 34.19 -12.00 -9.25
CA ASP A 162 33.57 -12.89 -8.25
C ASP A 162 32.28 -13.52 -8.77
N LEU A 163 32.44 -14.71 -9.35
CA LEU A 163 31.39 -15.57 -9.87
C LEU A 163 31.20 -16.82 -8.98
N SER A 164 31.61 -16.74 -7.72
CA SER A 164 31.56 -17.85 -6.78
C SER A 164 30.14 -18.33 -6.50
N ASN A 165 30.00 -19.62 -6.13
CA ASN A 165 28.70 -20.18 -5.71
C ASN A 165 28.12 -19.41 -4.51
N LYS A 166 28.97 -19.03 -3.56
CA LYS A 166 28.57 -18.27 -2.39
C LYS A 166 27.95 -16.92 -2.79
N LYS A 167 28.57 -16.21 -3.73
CA LYS A 167 28.05 -14.92 -4.20
C LYS A 167 26.73 -15.09 -4.95
N LEU A 168 26.58 -16.15 -5.73
CA LEU A 168 25.32 -16.47 -6.39
C LEU A 168 24.21 -16.76 -5.38
N GLU A 169 24.51 -17.54 -4.34
CA GLU A 169 23.59 -17.87 -3.24
C GLU A 169 23.16 -16.60 -2.48
N GLU A 170 24.06 -15.66 -2.22
CA GLU A 170 23.72 -14.36 -1.63
C GLU A 170 22.68 -13.61 -2.47
N TYR A 171 22.85 -13.55 -3.80
CA TYR A 171 21.85 -12.92 -4.67
C TYR A 171 20.53 -13.71 -4.74
N GLN A 172 20.57 -15.04 -4.69
CA GLN A 172 19.36 -15.86 -4.64
C GLN A 172 18.58 -15.66 -3.33
N ASN A 173 19.28 -15.55 -2.20
CA ASN A 173 18.68 -15.25 -0.91
C ASN A 173 18.07 -13.85 -0.90
N GLU A 174 18.74 -12.85 -1.48
CA GLU A 174 18.19 -11.51 -1.64
C GLU A 174 16.95 -11.51 -2.55
N LEU A 175 16.99 -12.27 -3.66
CA LEU A 175 15.84 -12.43 -4.53
C LEU A 175 14.65 -13.08 -3.81
N HIS A 176 14.89 -14.06 -2.94
CA HIS A 176 13.85 -14.68 -2.13
C HIS A 176 13.26 -13.68 -1.12
N ARG A 177 14.12 -12.95 -0.40
CA ARG A 177 13.71 -11.88 0.54
C ARG A 177 12.84 -10.82 -0.14
N LEU A 178 13.21 -10.40 -1.35
CA LEU A 178 12.44 -9.42 -2.13
C LEU A 178 11.09 -9.98 -2.60
N HIS A 179 10.99 -11.26 -2.95
CA HIS A 179 9.71 -11.88 -3.25
C HIS A 179 8.79 -11.92 -2.02
N ASP A 180 9.33 -12.27 -0.86
CA ASP A 180 8.57 -12.28 0.39
C ASP A 180 8.09 -10.88 0.74
N GLU A 181 8.97 -9.87 0.66
CA GLU A 181 8.61 -8.46 0.87
C GLU A 181 7.51 -8.01 -0.09
N LYS A 182 7.62 -8.35 -1.39
CA LYS A 182 6.59 -8.03 -2.39
C LYS A 182 5.24 -8.66 -2.00
N ASN A 183 5.24 -9.92 -1.59
CA ASN A 183 4.02 -10.63 -1.21
C ASN A 183 3.38 -10.03 0.05
N GLU A 184 4.18 -9.71 1.07
CA GLU A 184 3.71 -9.01 2.28
C GLU A 184 3.10 -7.65 1.95
N ARG A 185 3.74 -6.87 1.07
CA ARG A 185 3.23 -5.56 0.64
C ARG A 185 1.91 -5.70 -0.13
N LEU A 186 1.78 -6.70 -1.01
CA LEU A 186 0.52 -6.98 -1.71
C LEU A 186 -0.60 -7.33 -0.73
N GLN A 187 -0.33 -8.19 0.25
CA GLN A 187 -1.30 -8.52 1.29
C GLN A 187 -1.71 -7.28 2.09
N LYS A 188 -0.77 -6.41 2.46
CA LYS A 188 -1.09 -5.14 3.15
C LYS A 188 -1.97 -4.22 2.29
N VAL A 189 -1.67 -4.09 0.99
CA VAL A 189 -2.52 -3.32 0.07
C VAL A 189 -3.93 -3.90 0.05
N ASP A 190 -4.09 -5.22 -0.02
CA ASP A 190 -5.41 -5.86 -0.04
C ASP A 190 -6.17 -5.64 1.27
N ILE A 191 -5.49 -5.76 2.42
CA ILE A 191 -6.08 -5.47 3.73
C ILE A 191 -6.58 -4.02 3.79
N TYR A 192 -5.77 -3.04 3.35
CA TYR A 192 -6.19 -1.65 3.34
C TYR A 192 -7.34 -1.37 2.37
N ILE A 193 -7.35 -2.00 1.18
CA ILE A 193 -8.45 -1.87 0.22
C ILE A 193 -9.75 -2.44 0.81
N CYS A 194 -9.69 -3.60 1.46
CA CYS A 194 -10.85 -4.17 2.16
C CYS A 194 -11.34 -3.24 3.28
N ALA A 195 -10.45 -2.74 4.12
CA ALA A 195 -10.80 -1.79 5.18
C ALA A 195 -11.46 -0.51 4.62
N ILE A 196 -10.93 0.05 3.52
CA ILE A 196 -11.53 1.21 2.85
C ILE A 196 -12.93 0.86 2.33
N ARG A 197 -13.13 -0.31 1.72
CA ARG A 197 -14.44 -0.75 1.21
C ARG A 197 -15.44 -0.89 2.35
N ASP A 198 -15.05 -1.53 3.45
CA ASP A 198 -15.92 -1.76 4.61
C ASP A 198 -16.30 -0.43 5.29
N LEU A 199 -15.32 0.42 5.58
CA LEU A 199 -15.55 1.75 6.17
C LEU A 199 -16.41 2.63 5.25
N SER A 200 -16.15 2.60 3.94
CA SER A 200 -16.93 3.34 2.96
C SER A 200 -18.37 2.85 2.89
N ALA A 201 -18.59 1.53 2.95
CA ALA A 201 -19.92 0.94 2.98
C ALA A 201 -20.69 1.38 4.23
N THR A 202 -20.05 1.40 5.40
CA THR A 202 -20.65 1.93 6.65
C THR A 202 -20.99 3.43 6.56
N LEU A 203 -20.08 4.23 6.01
CA LEU A 203 -20.22 5.69 5.90
C LEU A 203 -21.12 6.16 4.75
N GLY A 204 -21.48 5.26 3.83
CA GLY A 204 -22.21 5.58 2.60
C GLY A 204 -21.39 6.38 1.58
N THR A 205 -20.07 6.18 1.54
CA THR A 205 -19.18 6.84 0.57
C THR A 205 -18.76 5.89 -0.54
N GLU A 206 -18.41 6.44 -1.71
CA GLU A 206 -18.01 5.64 -2.86
C GLU A 206 -16.55 5.16 -2.76
N ALA A 207 -16.34 3.92 -2.32
CA ALA A 207 -15.01 3.31 -2.15
C ALA A 207 -14.17 3.38 -3.42
N SER A 208 -14.80 3.19 -4.59
CA SER A 208 -14.13 3.21 -5.90
C SER A 208 -13.47 4.56 -6.18
N MET A 209 -14.14 5.67 -5.84
CA MET A 209 -13.60 7.01 -5.99
C MET A 209 -12.45 7.29 -5.01
N ILE A 210 -12.55 6.77 -3.79
CA ILE A 210 -11.49 6.92 -2.78
C ILE A 210 -10.23 6.18 -3.23
N ILE A 211 -10.37 4.93 -3.65
CA ILE A 211 -9.24 4.09 -4.11
C ILE A 211 -8.58 4.68 -5.35
N THR A 212 -9.36 5.12 -6.34
CA THR A 212 -8.82 5.73 -7.57
C THR A 212 -8.11 7.07 -7.33
N LYS A 213 -8.57 7.87 -6.36
CA LYS A 213 -7.87 9.09 -5.92
C LYS A 213 -6.50 8.80 -5.30
N ILE A 214 -6.35 7.66 -4.61
CA ILE A 214 -5.04 7.24 -4.08
C ILE A 214 -4.13 6.85 -5.24
N HIS A 215 -4.56 5.89 -6.05
CA HIS A 215 -3.87 5.50 -7.28
C HIS A 215 -4.78 4.65 -8.19
N PRO A 216 -4.86 4.94 -9.51
CA PRO A 216 -5.73 4.20 -10.43
C PRO A 216 -5.46 2.69 -10.47
N SER A 217 -4.19 2.26 -10.36
CA SER A 217 -3.82 0.83 -10.43
C SER A 217 -4.29 -0.01 -9.25
N LEU A 218 -4.80 0.60 -8.18
CA LEU A 218 -5.36 -0.11 -7.03
C LEU A 218 -6.81 -0.54 -7.27
N ASN A 219 -7.46 0.05 -8.28
CA ASN A 219 -8.80 -0.32 -8.65
C ASN A 219 -8.75 -1.50 -9.63
N ASP A 220 -9.49 -2.57 -9.32
CA ASP A 220 -9.49 -3.83 -10.09
C ASP A 220 -9.95 -3.63 -11.55
N LEU A 221 -10.59 -2.50 -11.87
CA LEU A 221 -11.07 -2.14 -13.20
C LEU A 221 -9.97 -1.97 -14.26
N TYR A 222 -8.72 -1.71 -13.86
CA TYR A 222 -7.68 -1.34 -14.82
C TYR A 222 -6.79 -2.51 -15.26
N GLY A 223 -6.87 -3.69 -14.62
CA GLY A 223 -6.04 -4.86 -14.99
C GLY A 223 -4.52 -4.62 -14.92
N ILE A 224 -4.08 -3.52 -14.32
CA ILE A 224 -2.68 -3.13 -14.13
C ILE A 224 -2.19 -3.73 -12.82
N SER A 225 -0.90 -4.06 -12.73
CA SER A 225 -0.27 -4.46 -11.47
C SER A 225 -0.48 -3.40 -10.38
N LYS A 226 -0.97 -3.82 -9.21
CA LYS A 226 -1.14 -2.96 -8.03
C LYS A 226 0.20 -2.29 -7.69
N ASN A 227 0.16 -0.99 -7.42
CA ASN A 227 1.34 -0.26 -6.99
C ASN A 227 1.53 -0.53 -5.49
N ILE A 228 2.70 -1.04 -5.11
CA ILE A 228 3.03 -1.49 -3.74
C ILE A 228 4.15 -0.66 -3.08
N SER A 229 4.40 0.54 -3.61
CA SER A 229 5.40 1.46 -3.06
C SER A 229 5.05 1.93 -1.66
N ASP A 230 6.08 2.34 -0.92
CA ASP A 230 5.94 2.90 0.43
C ASP A 230 5.00 4.11 0.45
N ASP A 231 5.07 4.95 -0.58
CA ASP A 231 4.20 6.12 -0.72
C ASP A 231 2.73 5.72 -0.84
N ILE A 232 2.42 4.67 -1.62
CA ILE A 232 1.06 4.18 -1.78
C ILE A 232 0.56 3.49 -0.52
N LEU A 233 1.37 2.66 0.13
CA LEU A 233 1.03 2.03 1.41
C LEU A 233 0.75 3.08 2.49
N LYS A 234 1.57 4.15 2.56
CA LYS A 234 1.36 5.26 3.48
C LYS A 234 0.06 6.02 3.19
N LYS A 235 -0.26 6.29 1.93
CA LYS A 235 -1.51 6.95 1.53
C LYS A 235 -2.73 6.08 1.84
N LEU A 236 -2.67 4.77 1.57
CA LEU A 236 -3.70 3.81 1.94
C LEU A 236 -3.94 3.81 3.44
N ASN A 237 -2.90 3.65 4.25
CA ASN A 237 -3.01 3.67 5.71
C ASN A 237 -3.58 5.00 6.22
N GLY A 238 -3.10 6.14 5.72
CA GLY A 238 -3.63 7.46 6.09
C GLY A 238 -5.10 7.64 5.71
N THR A 239 -5.56 7.01 4.63
CA THR A 239 -6.96 7.05 4.21
C THR A 239 -7.83 6.19 5.11
N VAL A 240 -7.36 4.98 5.49
CA VAL A 240 -8.05 4.12 6.47
C VAL A 240 -8.22 4.86 7.79
N VAL A 241 -7.15 5.44 8.33
CA VAL A 241 -7.19 6.21 9.58
C VAL A 241 -8.19 7.37 9.48
N SER A 242 -8.15 8.14 8.38
CA SER A 242 -9.09 9.26 8.19
C SER A 242 -10.56 8.79 8.12
N LEU A 243 -10.83 7.62 7.53
CA LEU A 243 -12.18 7.05 7.48
C LEU A 243 -12.62 6.50 8.85
N GLU A 244 -11.71 5.92 9.63
CA GLU A 244 -11.99 5.51 11.01
C GLU A 244 -12.31 6.70 11.91
N GLU A 245 -11.55 7.80 11.78
CA GLU A 245 -11.81 9.06 12.49
C GLU A 245 -13.19 9.65 12.11
N GLU A 246 -13.53 9.66 10.82
CA GLU A 246 -14.84 10.13 10.36
C GLU A 246 -15.98 9.23 10.86
N LYS A 247 -15.80 7.90 10.85
CA LYS A 247 -16.75 6.95 11.45
C LYS A 247 -16.96 7.27 12.92
N HIS A 248 -15.88 7.47 13.69
CA HIS A 248 -15.95 7.78 15.11
C HIS A 248 -16.73 9.08 15.35
N LYS A 249 -16.37 10.15 14.64
CA LYS A 249 -17.03 11.46 14.75
C LYS A 249 -18.52 11.39 14.42
N ARG A 250 -18.90 10.66 13.37
CA ARG A 250 -20.31 10.50 12.99
C ARG A 250 -21.09 9.66 13.99
N LEU A 251 -20.49 8.60 14.52
CA LEU A 251 -21.11 7.76 15.55
C LEU A 251 -21.36 8.56 16.83
N GLU A 252 -20.38 9.33 17.29
CA GLU A 252 -20.54 10.21 18.45
C GLU A 252 -21.67 11.21 18.22
N LYS A 253 -21.75 11.80 17.03
CA LYS A 253 -22.83 12.72 16.67
C LYS A 253 -24.20 12.04 16.73
N LEU A 254 -24.34 10.82 16.18
CA LEU A 254 -25.56 10.03 16.29
C LEU A 254 -25.89 9.67 17.74
N HIS A 255 -24.89 9.41 18.59
CA HIS A 255 -25.13 9.17 20.01
C HIS A 255 -25.73 10.37 20.73
N HIS A 256 -25.23 11.58 20.43
CA HIS A 256 -25.80 12.81 20.98
C HIS A 256 -27.24 13.01 20.49
N LEU A 257 -27.50 12.82 19.20
CA LEU A 257 -28.83 12.95 18.62
C LEU A 257 -29.81 11.90 19.16
N GLY A 258 -29.39 10.63 19.27
CA GLY A 258 -30.22 9.56 19.82
C GLY A 258 -30.61 9.79 21.28
N ARG A 259 -29.69 10.34 22.09
CA ARG A 259 -30.00 10.77 23.48
C ARG A 259 -31.00 11.93 23.50
N ALA A 260 -30.81 12.94 22.64
CA ALA A 260 -31.74 14.07 22.52
C ALA A 260 -33.15 13.61 22.09
N LEU A 261 -33.23 12.75 21.06
CA LEU A 261 -34.49 12.15 20.60
C LEU A 261 -35.18 11.37 21.71
N SER A 262 -34.45 10.51 22.43
CA SER A 262 -34.99 9.72 23.55
C SER A 262 -35.58 10.61 24.64
N ASN A 263 -34.87 11.68 25.02
CA ASN A 263 -35.33 12.64 26.02
C ASN A 263 -36.58 13.39 25.54
N LEU A 264 -36.60 13.86 24.30
CA LEU A 264 -37.74 14.59 23.72
C LEU A 264 -38.97 13.69 23.57
N TRP A 265 -38.82 12.44 23.14
CA TRP A 265 -39.94 11.50 23.05
C TRP A 265 -40.52 11.13 24.40
N ASN A 266 -39.68 10.96 25.43
CA ASN A 266 -40.12 10.70 26.79
C ASN A 266 -40.82 11.92 27.41
N LEU A 267 -40.37 13.14 27.07
CA LEU A 267 -41.01 14.37 27.52
C LEU A 267 -42.37 14.61 26.83
N MET A 268 -42.49 14.26 25.56
CA MET A 268 -43.67 14.57 24.73
C MET A 268 -44.70 13.43 24.67
N ASP A 269 -44.45 12.32 25.39
CA ASP A 269 -45.20 11.06 25.30
C ASP A 269 -45.41 10.61 23.84
N ALA A 270 -44.33 10.67 23.05
CA ALA A 270 -44.40 10.38 21.62
C ALA A 270 -44.81 8.92 21.34
N SER A 271 -45.66 8.75 20.32
CA SER A 271 -46.22 7.45 19.89
C SER A 271 -45.14 6.46 19.47
N TYR A 272 -45.44 5.16 19.54
CA TYR A 272 -44.50 4.12 19.09
C TYR A 272 -44.15 4.24 17.60
N GLU A 273 -45.14 4.58 16.76
CA GLU A 273 -44.95 4.74 15.31
C GLU A 273 -43.93 5.83 14.95
N ASP A 274 -43.89 6.91 15.73
CA ASP A 274 -42.92 8.00 15.54
C ASP A 274 -41.52 7.61 16.01
N ARG A 275 -41.42 6.85 17.12
CA ARG A 275 -40.15 6.31 17.61
C ARG A 275 -39.56 5.28 16.65
N GLN A 276 -40.39 4.45 16.02
CA GLN A 276 -39.95 3.34 15.19
C GLN A 276 -39.15 3.79 13.96
N LYS A 277 -39.46 4.95 13.38
CA LYS A 277 -38.76 5.54 12.22
C LYS A 277 -37.27 5.78 12.50
N PHE A 278 -36.91 6.04 13.76
CA PHE A 278 -35.55 6.35 14.20
C PHE A 278 -34.96 5.27 15.11
N PHE A 279 -35.57 4.07 15.15
CA PHE A 279 -35.09 2.96 15.98
C PHE A 279 -33.64 2.60 15.69
N HIS A 280 -33.20 2.70 14.43
CA HIS A 280 -31.82 2.46 14.02
C HIS A 280 -30.82 3.42 14.70
N VAL A 281 -31.19 4.67 14.95
CA VAL A 281 -30.34 5.65 15.69
C VAL A 281 -30.28 5.28 17.17
N ILE A 282 -31.36 4.74 17.73
CA ILE A 282 -31.42 4.30 19.13
C ILE A 282 -30.62 3.03 19.34
N ASP A 283 -30.71 2.07 18.43
CA ASP A 283 -29.93 0.83 18.47
C ASP A 283 -28.42 1.12 18.48
N LEU A 284 -27.99 2.10 17.67
CA LEU A 284 -26.60 2.57 17.60
C LEU A 284 -26.06 3.16 18.91
N LEU A 285 -26.92 3.58 19.85
CA LEU A 285 -26.48 4.09 21.16
C LEU A 285 -25.73 3.04 21.98
N SER A 286 -26.00 1.76 21.73
CA SER A 286 -25.32 0.65 22.41
C SER A 286 -23.99 0.29 21.76
N SER A 287 -23.70 0.79 20.55
CA SER A 287 -22.48 0.49 19.81
C SER A 287 -21.29 1.30 20.31
N ALA A 288 -20.16 0.64 20.52
CA ALA A 288 -18.89 1.30 20.81
C ALA A 288 -18.19 1.78 19.51
N PRO A 289 -17.28 2.76 19.58
CA PRO A 289 -16.49 3.22 18.44
C PRO A 289 -15.72 2.13 17.68
N SER A 290 -15.24 1.14 18.43
CA SER A 290 -14.49 -0.01 17.91
C SER A 290 -15.35 -1.05 17.19
N ASP A 291 -16.68 -1.00 17.38
CA ASP A 291 -17.56 -2.06 16.91
C ASP A 291 -17.76 -1.99 15.40
N VAL A 292 -17.99 -3.15 14.78
CA VAL A 292 -18.32 -3.23 13.36
C VAL A 292 -19.75 -2.75 13.16
N CYS A 293 -19.92 -1.64 12.45
CA CYS A 293 -21.23 -1.07 12.16
C CYS A 293 -21.75 -1.61 10.81
N ALA A 294 -23.05 -1.87 10.72
CA ALA A 294 -23.66 -2.38 9.49
C ALA A 294 -23.45 -1.40 8.31
N PRO A 295 -23.35 -1.90 7.06
CA PRO A 295 -23.30 -1.04 5.88
C PRO A 295 -24.46 -0.05 5.84
N GLY A 296 -24.19 1.22 5.55
CA GLY A 296 -25.19 2.27 5.47
C GLY A 296 -25.81 2.71 6.80
N SER A 297 -25.28 2.28 7.94
CA SER A 297 -25.81 2.65 9.27
C SER A 297 -25.40 4.05 9.75
N ILE A 298 -24.31 4.61 9.22
CA ILE A 298 -23.73 5.89 9.67
C ILE A 298 -23.54 6.85 8.48
N THR A 299 -24.54 6.90 7.61
CA THR A 299 -24.55 7.82 6.46
C THR A 299 -24.82 9.25 6.90
N LEU A 300 -24.41 10.20 6.05
CA LEU A 300 -24.70 11.61 6.29
C LEU A 300 -26.21 11.89 6.27
N ASP A 301 -26.96 11.18 5.44
CA ASP A 301 -28.41 11.32 5.35
C ASP A 301 -29.11 10.95 6.66
N ILE A 302 -28.70 9.86 7.33
CA ILE A 302 -29.25 9.45 8.63
C ILE A 302 -28.99 10.53 9.69
N ILE A 303 -27.78 11.07 9.71
CA ILE A 303 -27.43 12.17 10.63
C ILE A 303 -28.32 13.38 10.38
N GLN A 304 -28.49 13.78 9.12
CA GLN A 304 -29.33 14.93 8.76
C GLN A 304 -30.80 14.70 9.11
N GLN A 305 -31.32 13.49 8.89
CA GLN A 305 -32.69 13.13 9.28
C GLN A 305 -32.87 13.20 10.80
N ALA A 306 -31.93 12.68 11.58
CA ALA A 306 -31.98 12.74 13.04
C ALA A 306 -31.89 14.18 13.57
N GLU A 307 -31.01 15.01 12.98
CA GLU A 307 -30.91 16.46 13.32
C GLU A 307 -32.21 17.20 13.01
N ALA A 308 -32.79 16.95 11.83
CA ALA A 308 -34.05 17.56 11.44
C ALA A 308 -35.19 17.16 12.38
N GLU A 309 -35.23 15.90 12.81
CA GLU A 309 -36.26 15.42 13.73
C GLU A 309 -36.09 16.00 15.14
N VAL A 310 -34.86 16.06 15.68
CA VAL A 310 -34.60 16.73 16.97
C VAL A 310 -35.09 18.17 16.91
N LYS A 311 -34.72 18.90 15.85
CA LYS A 311 -35.16 20.29 15.66
C LYS A 311 -36.69 20.40 15.55
N ARG A 312 -37.34 19.49 14.83
CA ARG A 312 -38.81 19.46 14.69
C ARG A 312 -39.49 19.21 16.04
N LEU A 313 -38.95 18.29 16.84
CA LEU A 313 -39.46 17.97 18.18
C LEU A 313 -39.24 19.11 19.18
N ASP A 314 -38.09 19.78 19.13
CA ASP A 314 -37.83 20.97 19.94
C ASP A 314 -38.82 22.10 19.61
N GLN A 315 -39.09 22.32 18.32
CA GLN A 315 -40.11 23.30 17.88
C GLN A 315 -41.52 22.91 18.35
N LEU A 316 -41.87 21.63 18.27
CA LEU A 316 -43.16 21.14 18.75
C LEU A 316 -43.29 21.24 20.28
N LYS A 317 -42.20 21.01 21.01
CA LYS A 317 -42.14 21.22 22.45
C LYS A 317 -42.41 22.69 22.77
N ALA A 318 -41.72 23.62 22.11
CA ALA A 318 -41.93 25.05 22.30
C ALA A 318 -43.38 25.46 21.97
N SER A 319 -43.97 24.96 20.88
CA SER A 319 -45.36 25.27 20.52
C SER A 319 -46.36 24.76 21.55
N ARG A 320 -46.18 23.53 22.07
CA ARG A 320 -47.04 22.98 23.13
C ARG A 320 -46.92 23.77 24.43
N ILE A 321 -45.72 24.20 24.81
CA ILE A 321 -45.51 25.05 26.00
C ILE A 321 -46.26 26.37 25.85
N LYS A 322 -46.21 27.01 24.67
CA LYS A 322 -46.99 28.22 24.39
C LYS A 322 -48.49 27.98 24.52
N GLU A 323 -49.00 26.90 23.94
CA GLU A 323 -50.43 26.54 24.05
C GLU A 323 -50.86 26.29 25.50
N LEU A 324 -50.05 25.58 26.28
CA LEU A 324 -50.29 25.36 27.71
C LEU A 324 -50.30 26.68 28.47
N PHE A 325 -49.36 27.57 28.18
CA PHE A 325 -49.31 28.89 28.81
C PHE A 325 -50.57 29.72 28.51
N ILE A 326 -51.02 29.77 27.25
CA ILE A 326 -52.27 30.43 26.85
C ILE A 326 -53.46 29.85 27.60
N LYS A 327 -53.57 28.51 27.69
CA LYS A 327 -54.66 27.84 28.41
C LYS A 327 -54.67 28.19 29.89
N LYS A 328 -53.49 28.19 30.54
CA LYS A 328 -53.32 28.55 31.95
C LYS A 328 -53.66 30.01 32.22
N GLN A 329 -53.26 30.91 31.32
CA GLN A 329 -53.65 32.31 31.42
C GLN A 329 -55.17 32.49 31.30
N LYS A 330 -55.80 31.81 30.33
CA LYS A 330 -57.25 31.86 30.18
C LYS A 330 -57.97 31.29 31.41
N GLU A 331 -57.48 30.20 31.99
CA GLU A 331 -58.02 29.63 33.24
C GLU A 331 -57.95 30.63 34.41
N LEU A 332 -56.83 31.37 34.50
CA LEU A 332 -56.68 32.44 35.49
C LEU A 332 -57.70 33.56 35.25
N GLU A 333 -57.81 34.06 34.01
CA GLU A 333 -58.74 35.12 33.63
C GLU A 333 -60.21 34.70 33.88
N ASP A 334 -60.60 33.49 33.48
CA ASP A 334 -61.94 32.95 33.70
C ASP A 334 -62.25 32.83 35.20
N THR A 335 -61.30 32.38 36.01
CA THR A 335 -61.44 32.31 37.49
C THR A 335 -61.61 33.70 38.10
N CYS A 336 -60.80 34.67 37.67
CA CYS A 336 -60.91 36.05 38.13
C CYS A 336 -62.23 36.70 37.72
N ASN A 337 -62.66 36.52 36.47
CA ASN A 337 -63.91 37.06 35.94
C ASN A 337 -65.13 36.50 36.66
N MET A 338 -65.20 35.18 36.88
CA MET A 338 -66.30 34.54 37.62
C MET A 338 -66.39 34.98 39.07
N SER A 339 -65.28 35.43 39.66
CA SER A 339 -65.23 35.86 41.07
C SER A 339 -65.21 37.38 41.26
N HIS A 340 -65.47 38.14 40.18
CA HIS A 340 -65.41 39.60 40.14
C HIS A 340 -64.08 40.15 40.72
N MET A 341 -62.97 39.47 40.43
CA MET A 341 -61.61 39.91 40.75
C MET A 341 -61.02 40.72 39.59
N GLU A 342 -60.04 41.57 39.89
CA GLU A 342 -59.30 42.32 38.87
C GLU A 342 -58.49 41.35 38.00
N THR A 343 -58.64 41.45 36.68
CA THR A 343 -57.92 40.61 35.72
C THR A 343 -56.47 41.06 35.62
N PRO A 344 -55.49 40.17 35.84
CA PRO A 344 -54.09 40.54 35.77
C PRO A 344 -53.71 40.95 34.34
N SER A 345 -52.91 42.03 34.22
CA SER A 345 -52.50 42.59 32.92
C SER A 345 -51.77 41.57 32.04
N THR A 346 -52.21 41.46 30.79
CA THR A 346 -51.75 40.50 29.79
C THR A 346 -50.33 40.84 29.30
N GLU A 347 -49.27 40.38 29.98
CA GLU A 347 -47.87 40.47 29.50
C GLU A 347 -47.54 39.48 28.37
N MET A 348 -48.53 39.16 27.53
CA MET A 348 -48.51 37.98 26.66
C MET A 348 -47.54 38.07 25.49
N GLY A 349 -47.28 39.30 25.02
CA GLY A 349 -46.28 39.55 23.98
C GLY A 349 -44.85 39.26 24.45
N ASN A 350 -44.52 39.55 25.71
CA ASN A 350 -43.18 39.35 26.25
C ASN A 350 -42.88 37.86 26.48
N ILE A 351 -43.87 37.10 26.93
CA ILE A 351 -43.69 35.68 27.27
C ILE A 351 -43.57 34.80 26.02
N THR A 352 -44.33 35.12 24.97
CA THR A 352 -44.22 34.41 23.68
C THR A 352 -42.81 34.54 23.09
N ASN A 353 -42.22 35.74 23.20
CA ASN A 353 -40.84 36.02 22.78
C ASN A 353 -39.81 35.35 23.70
N LEU A 354 -40.06 35.31 25.02
CA LEU A 354 -39.21 34.60 25.99
C LEU A 354 -39.13 33.09 25.69
N VAL A 355 -40.27 32.47 25.37
CA VAL A 355 -40.32 31.03 25.02
C VAL A 355 -39.51 30.73 23.75
N ASP A 356 -39.52 31.63 22.77
CA ASP A 356 -38.74 31.51 21.53
C ASP A 356 -37.25 31.80 21.71
N SER A 357 -36.89 32.69 22.64
CA SER A 357 -35.50 33.01 22.96
C SER A 357 -34.76 31.90 23.71
N GLY A 358 -35.50 30.98 24.34
CA GLY A 358 -34.93 29.91 25.17
C GLY A 358 -34.23 30.41 26.44
N GLU A 359 -34.39 31.69 26.78
CA GLU A 359 -33.67 32.38 27.85
C GLU A 359 -34.28 32.12 29.24
N VAL A 360 -35.46 31.50 29.31
CA VAL A 360 -36.19 31.21 30.54
C VAL A 360 -36.61 29.75 30.62
N ASP A 361 -36.44 29.13 31.80
CA ASP A 361 -36.89 27.76 32.06
C ASP A 361 -38.42 27.68 31.96
N HIS A 362 -38.89 26.95 30.95
CA HIS A 362 -40.31 26.77 30.67
C HIS A 362 -41.06 26.09 31.81
N VAL A 363 -40.38 25.26 32.62
CA VAL A 363 -41.00 24.58 33.77
C VAL A 363 -41.29 25.58 34.88
N ASP A 364 -40.33 26.45 35.20
CA ASP A 364 -40.49 27.49 36.23
C ASP A 364 -41.57 28.50 35.86
N LEU A 365 -41.64 28.88 34.58
CA LEU A 365 -42.67 29.79 34.07
C LEU A 365 -44.08 29.18 34.22
N LEU A 366 -44.26 27.90 33.87
CA LEU A 366 -45.53 27.21 34.04
C LEU A 366 -45.89 27.02 35.51
N ALA A 367 -44.92 26.68 36.37
CA ALA A 367 -45.12 26.56 37.80
C ALA A 367 -45.56 27.89 38.45
N ALA A 368 -44.96 29.01 38.05
CA ALA A 368 -45.36 30.34 38.53
C ALA A 368 -46.80 30.69 38.10
N MET A 369 -47.21 30.28 36.90
CA MET A 369 -48.60 30.43 36.45
C MET A 369 -49.56 29.55 37.25
N ASP A 370 -49.21 28.29 37.49
CA ASP A 370 -50.01 27.38 38.32
C ASP A 370 -50.19 27.92 39.74
N GLU A 371 -49.16 28.53 40.31
CA GLU A 371 -49.24 29.17 41.62
C GLU A 371 -50.17 30.39 41.62
N LYS A 372 -50.14 31.22 40.58
CA LYS A 372 -51.09 32.34 40.40
C LYS A 372 -52.53 31.84 40.28
N ILE A 373 -52.77 30.78 39.50
CA ILE A 373 -54.09 30.15 39.36
C ILE A 373 -54.56 29.58 40.70
N ALA A 374 -53.69 28.91 41.46
CA ALA A 374 -54.03 28.37 42.76
C ALA A 374 -54.48 29.46 43.74
N ARG A 375 -53.74 30.57 43.81
CA ARG A 375 -54.11 31.75 44.62
C ARG A 375 -55.46 32.34 44.18
N ALA A 376 -55.67 32.53 42.88
CA ALA A 376 -56.93 33.06 42.36
C ALA A 376 -58.12 32.14 42.69
N LYS A 377 -57.94 30.81 42.61
CA LYS A 377 -58.98 29.84 42.98
C LYS A 377 -59.29 29.84 44.48
N GLU A 378 -58.27 29.98 45.33
CA GLU A 378 -58.44 30.08 46.78
C GLU A 378 -59.22 31.36 47.13
N GLU A 379 -58.86 32.48 46.53
CA GLU A 379 -59.57 33.74 46.74
C GLU A 379 -61.01 33.68 46.21
N ALA A 380 -61.22 33.14 45.00
CA ALA A 380 -62.55 32.91 44.44
C ALA A 380 -63.42 32.03 45.38
N ALA A 381 -62.84 30.98 45.96
CA ALA A 381 -63.52 30.13 46.92
C ALA A 381 -63.90 30.89 48.20
N SER A 382 -63.03 31.78 48.69
CA SER A 382 -63.33 32.63 49.86
C SER A 382 -64.48 33.62 49.61
N ARG A 383 -64.60 34.14 48.37
CA ARG A 383 -65.64 35.10 47.95
C ARG A 383 -66.97 34.44 47.60
N LYS A 384 -66.98 33.13 47.35
CA LYS A 384 -68.15 32.37 46.86
C LYS A 384 -69.45 32.66 47.61
N GLY A 385 -69.41 32.66 48.94
CA GLY A 385 -70.62 32.91 49.75
C GLY A 385 -71.16 34.34 49.65
N ILE A 386 -70.31 35.32 49.30
CA ILE A 386 -70.73 36.71 49.04
C ILE A 386 -71.32 36.79 47.63
N ILE A 387 -70.65 36.23 46.64
CA ILE A 387 -71.09 36.23 45.24
C ILE A 387 -72.46 35.54 45.11
N GLU A 388 -72.67 34.38 45.73
CA GLU A 388 -73.97 33.68 45.73
C GLU A 388 -75.11 34.50 46.38
N LYS A 389 -74.79 35.43 47.29
CA LYS A 389 -75.80 36.36 47.84
C LYS A 389 -76.07 37.50 46.87
N VAL A 390 -75.02 38.04 46.23
CA VAL A 390 -75.13 39.09 45.20
C VAL A 390 -75.94 38.58 44.01
N ASP A 391 -75.66 37.37 43.52
CA ASP A 391 -76.40 36.76 42.40
C ASP A 391 -77.87 36.54 42.74
N ARG A 392 -78.17 36.06 43.94
CA ARG A 392 -79.57 35.93 44.41
C ARG A 392 -80.27 37.28 44.49
N TRP A 393 -79.57 38.31 44.93
CA TRP A 393 -80.12 39.66 45.00
C TRP A 393 -80.34 40.25 43.61
N MET A 394 -79.41 40.05 42.67
CA MET A 394 -79.54 40.42 41.26
C MET A 394 -80.75 39.75 40.62
N LEU A 395 -80.91 38.43 40.77
CA LEU A 395 -82.07 37.70 40.24
C LEU A 395 -83.39 38.18 40.85
N ALA A 396 -83.42 38.44 42.16
CA ALA A 396 -84.60 38.98 42.81
C ALA A 396 -84.95 40.39 42.29
N SER A 397 -83.95 41.23 42.06
CA SER A 397 -84.13 42.57 41.49
C SER A 397 -84.55 42.53 40.01
N ASP A 398 -84.06 41.56 39.24
CA ASP A 398 -84.47 41.33 37.86
C ASP A 398 -85.92 40.83 37.77
N GLU A 399 -86.31 39.91 38.65
CA GLU A 399 -87.69 39.43 38.77
C GLU A 399 -88.64 40.56 39.20
N GLU A 400 -88.24 41.37 40.18
CA GLU A 400 -89.00 42.56 40.60
C GLU A 400 -89.21 43.52 39.43
N ARG A 401 -88.14 43.85 38.68
CA ARG A 401 -88.24 44.68 37.47
C ARG A 401 -89.15 44.06 36.41
N TRP A 402 -89.07 42.74 36.21
CA TRP A 402 -89.93 42.03 35.25
C TRP A 402 -91.41 42.08 35.67
N LEU A 403 -91.71 41.91 36.96
CA LEU A 403 -93.05 42.06 37.51
C LEU A 403 -93.58 43.49 37.36
N GLU A 404 -92.74 44.50 37.63
CA GLU A 404 -93.08 45.91 37.41
C GLU A 404 -93.41 46.20 35.94
N GLU A 405 -92.65 45.64 35.00
CA GLU A 405 -92.93 45.75 33.56
C GLU A 405 -94.24 45.03 33.18
N TYR A 406 -94.51 43.86 33.76
CA TYR A 406 -95.74 43.09 33.54
C TYR A 406 -96.98 43.84 34.04
N ASP A 407 -96.92 44.42 35.24
CA ASP A 407 -98.00 45.18 35.86
C ASP A 407 -98.31 46.51 35.12
N GLN A 408 -97.38 46.99 34.29
CA GLN A 408 -97.58 48.15 33.41
C GLN A 408 -98.21 47.81 32.05
N VAL A 409 -98.41 46.53 31.71
CA VAL A 409 -99.10 46.11 30.48
C VAL A 409 -100.62 46.16 30.71
N PRO A 410 -101.39 47.02 30.00
CA PRO A 410 -102.83 47.11 30.19
C PRO A 410 -103.50 45.79 29.82
N ILE A 411 -104.25 45.19 30.76
CA ILE A 411 -105.14 44.06 30.48
C ILE A 411 -106.29 44.57 29.61
N SER A 412 -106.15 44.51 28.28
CA SER A 412 -107.28 44.63 27.36
C SER A 412 -108.06 43.32 27.34
N PHE A 413 -109.00 43.16 28.27
CA PHE A 413 -110.12 42.22 28.11
C PHE A 413 -111.18 42.87 27.21
N LEU A 414 -111.19 42.49 25.93
CA LEU A 414 -112.37 42.05 25.14
C LEU A 414 -111.95 41.63 23.73
#